data_AF-A0A526RJA1-F1
#
_entry.id   AF-A0A526RJA1-F1
#
_cell.length_a   1.000
_cell.length_b   1.000
_cell.length_c   1.000
_cell.angle_alpha   90.00
_cell.angle_beta   90.00
_cell.angle_gamma   90.00
#
_symmetry.space_group_name_H-M   'P 1'
#
loop_
_entity.id
_entity.type
_entity.pdbx_description
1 polymer ?
#
loop_
_entity_poly.entity_id
_entity_poly.type
_entity_poly.pdbx_seq_one_letter_code
_entity_poly.pdbx_strand_id
1 'polypeptide(L)'
;MARSAKQPRAVKRQSSAFEEGAIALGGMISRNPVLVGGSTAFLVTLFYVSANALWYQPFPHAGAFFATRSIEDFPRAGAEEPETTINIVRPAPVKSDPTVEQVQGILKDLDFYSGTVDGISGPNTRKAIQ
;
A
#
# COMPACT_ATOMS: atom_id res chain seq x y z
N MET A 1 71.37 -23.51 -55.43
CA MET A 1 70.98 -22.31 -54.66
C MET A 1 69.48 -22.37 -54.41
N ALA A 2 69.02 -22.63 -53.19
CA ALA A 2 67.59 -22.60 -52.86
C ALA A 2 67.35 -21.50 -51.81
N ARG A 3 66.54 -20.51 -52.17
CA ARG A 3 66.22 -19.35 -51.33
C ARG A 3 65.21 -19.75 -50.26
N SER A 4 65.64 -19.73 -49.00
CA SER A 4 64.80 -19.94 -47.83
C SER A 4 63.91 -18.71 -47.61
N ALA A 5 62.60 -18.89 -47.71
CA ALA A 5 61.61 -17.84 -47.48
C ALA A 5 61.46 -17.60 -45.97
N LYS A 6 61.75 -16.37 -45.51
CA LYS A 6 61.49 -15.91 -44.14
C LYS A 6 60.00 -15.99 -43.85
N GLN A 7 59.60 -16.82 -42.88
CA GLN A 7 58.25 -16.79 -42.34
C GLN A 7 58.00 -15.47 -41.58
N PRO A 8 56.82 -14.86 -41.70
CA PRO A 8 56.46 -13.68 -40.92
C PRO A 8 56.38 -14.07 -39.43
N ARG A 9 57.10 -13.33 -38.57
CA ARG A 9 57.02 -13.49 -37.11
C ARG A 9 55.61 -13.13 -36.66
N ALA A 10 54.93 -14.07 -36.01
CA ALA A 10 53.66 -13.82 -35.34
C ALA A 10 53.86 -12.71 -34.30
N VAL A 11 53.21 -11.56 -34.53
CA VAL A 11 53.17 -10.46 -33.57
C VAL A 11 52.38 -10.96 -32.36
N LYS A 12 53.07 -11.21 -31.24
CA LYS A 12 52.41 -11.49 -29.97
C LYS A 12 51.60 -10.25 -29.59
N ARG A 13 50.28 -10.34 -29.75
CA ARG A 13 49.34 -9.35 -29.26
C ARG A 13 49.47 -9.33 -27.73
N GLN A 14 50.15 -8.32 -27.19
CA GLN A 14 50.22 -8.12 -25.75
C GLN A 14 48.82 -7.69 -25.32
N SER A 15 48.03 -8.64 -24.80
CA SER A 15 46.79 -8.33 -24.09
C SER A 15 47.16 -7.48 -22.87
N SER A 16 46.46 -6.37 -22.70
CA SER A 16 46.62 -5.55 -21.51
C SER A 16 46.06 -6.31 -20.28
N ALA A 17 46.61 -6.09 -19.09
CA ALA A 17 46.12 -6.72 -17.86
C ALA A 17 44.61 -6.46 -17.62
N PHE A 18 44.09 -5.34 -18.16
CA PHE A 18 42.68 -4.98 -18.12
C PHE A 18 41.82 -5.90 -19.01
N GLU A 19 42.33 -6.30 -20.17
CA GLU A 19 41.67 -7.21 -21.12
C GLU A 19 41.61 -8.63 -20.55
N GLU A 20 42.70 -9.11 -19.94
CA GLU A 20 42.70 -10.38 -19.22
C GLU A 20 41.72 -10.38 -18.04
N GLY A 21 41.67 -9.29 -17.28
CA GLY A 21 40.70 -9.12 -16.20
C GLY A 21 39.25 -9.16 -16.69
N ALA A 22 38.94 -8.47 -17.79
CA ALA A 22 37.60 -8.46 -18.37
C ALA A 22 37.17 -9.84 -18.89
N ILE A 23 38.08 -10.57 -19.54
CA ILE A 23 37.82 -11.93 -20.03
C ILE A 23 37.61 -12.90 -18.85
N ALA A 24 38.41 -12.80 -17.80
CA ALA A 24 38.27 -13.65 -16.61
C ALA A 24 36.93 -13.41 -15.89
N LEU A 25 36.54 -12.14 -15.74
CA LEU A 25 35.24 -11.76 -15.17
C LEU A 25 34.07 -12.22 -16.05
N GLY A 26 34.16 -12.00 -17.36
CA GLY A 26 33.14 -12.48 -18.31
C GLY A 26 32.98 -14.00 -18.27
N GLY A 27 34.09 -14.74 -18.15
CA GLY A 27 34.09 -16.19 -17.97
C GLY A 27 33.48 -16.63 -16.63
N MET A 28 33.64 -15.87 -15.56
CA MET A 28 32.97 -16.17 -14.28
C MET A 28 31.46 -15.90 -14.34
N ILE A 29 31.04 -14.84 -15.02
CA ILE A 29 29.61 -14.50 -15.19
C ILE A 29 28.89 -15.55 -16.04
N SER A 30 29.50 -15.98 -17.14
CA SER A 30 28.90 -16.95 -18.07
C SER A 30 28.74 -18.36 -17.48
N ARG A 31 29.50 -18.70 -16.42
CA ARG A 31 29.39 -20.00 -15.74
C ARG A 31 28.10 -20.14 -14.94
N ASN A 32 27.53 -19.04 -14.43
CA ASN A 32 26.29 -19.04 -13.66
C ASN A 32 25.46 -17.76 -13.92
N PRO A 33 24.92 -17.57 -15.14
CA PRO A 33 24.28 -16.32 -15.55
C PRO A 33 23.00 -16.03 -14.77
N VAL A 34 22.25 -17.07 -14.36
CA VAL A 34 21.01 -16.92 -13.57
C VAL A 34 21.31 -16.36 -12.17
N LEU A 35 22.34 -16.87 -11.50
CA LEU A 35 22.70 -16.44 -10.15
C LEU A 35 23.30 -15.04 -10.14
N VAL A 36 24.16 -14.73 -11.12
CA VAL A 36 24.70 -13.37 -11.30
C VAL A 36 23.57 -12.41 -11.65
N GLY A 37 22.78 -12.70 -12.67
CA GLY A 37 21.66 -11.84 -13.07
C GLY A 37 20.66 -11.61 -11.95
N GLY A 38 20.25 -12.68 -11.25
CA GLY A 38 19.31 -12.61 -10.14
C GLY A 38 19.85 -11.80 -8.95
N SER A 39 21.09 -12.03 -8.52
CA SER A 39 21.69 -11.25 -7.42
C SER A 39 21.86 -9.78 -7.78
N THR A 40 22.26 -9.48 -9.02
CA THR A 40 22.44 -8.10 -9.48
C THR A 40 21.09 -7.37 -9.53
N ALA A 41 20.07 -8.00 -10.15
CA ALA A 41 18.73 -7.43 -10.21
C ALA A 41 18.14 -7.21 -8.80
N PHE A 42 18.27 -8.20 -7.91
CA PHE A 42 17.82 -8.10 -6.53
C PHE A 42 18.47 -6.92 -5.80
N LEU A 43 19.80 -6.78 -5.86
CA LEU A 43 20.53 -5.70 -5.18
C LEU A 43 20.16 -4.33 -5.74
N VAL A 44 20.02 -4.20 -7.06
CA VAL A 44 19.60 -2.95 -7.70
C VAL A 44 18.20 -2.55 -7.24
N THR A 45 17.24 -3.47 -7.29
CA THR A 45 15.86 -3.19 -6.87
C THR A 45 15.78 -2.88 -5.37
N LEU A 46 16.43 -3.68 -4.53
CA LEU A 46 16.46 -3.48 -3.09
C LEU A 46 17.04 -2.10 -2.73
N PHE A 47 18.16 -1.73 -3.35
CA PHE A 47 18.81 -0.45 -3.09
C PHE A 47 17.95 0.71 -3.56
N TYR A 48 17.35 0.62 -4.75
CA TYR A 48 16.46 1.65 -5.27
C TYR A 48 15.27 1.91 -4.35
N VAL A 49 14.56 0.84 -3.94
CA VAL A 49 13.40 0.96 -3.05
C VAL A 49 13.81 1.48 -1.66
N SER A 50 14.90 0.94 -1.10
CA SER A 50 15.37 1.34 0.23
C SER A 50 15.86 2.79 0.27
N ALA A 51 16.63 3.22 -0.73
CA ALA A 51 17.08 4.61 -0.86
C ALA A 51 15.87 5.55 -1.00
N ASN A 52 14.88 5.16 -1.82
CA ASN A 52 13.66 5.94 -1.95
C ASN A 52 12.87 6.05 -0.63
N ALA A 53 12.73 4.93 0.10
CA ALA A 53 12.03 4.90 1.38
C ALA A 53 12.74 5.73 2.45
N LEU A 54 14.08 5.69 2.49
CA LEU A 54 14.89 6.42 3.47
C LEU A 54 14.90 7.93 3.20
N TRP A 55 14.93 8.36 1.93
CA TRP A 55 15.07 9.78 1.58
C TRP A 55 13.75 10.49 1.30
N TYR A 56 12.81 9.82 0.63
CA TYR A 56 11.62 10.46 0.08
C TYR A 56 10.32 10.10 0.81
N GLN A 57 10.37 9.24 1.83
CA GLN A 57 9.22 8.99 2.72
C GLN A 57 9.51 9.40 4.18
N PRO A 58 9.71 10.71 4.46
CA PRO A 58 9.95 11.18 5.82
C PRO A 58 8.70 11.11 6.71
N PHE A 59 7.50 11.12 6.11
CA PHE A 59 6.23 11.17 6.84
C PHE A 59 5.74 9.77 7.25
N PRO A 60 5.40 9.54 8.53
CA PRO A 60 4.80 8.30 8.99
C PRO A 60 3.32 8.24 8.61
N HIS A 61 2.82 7.02 8.51
CA HIS A 61 1.43 6.77 8.19
C HIS A 61 0.57 6.86 9.45
N ALA A 62 -0.42 7.76 9.43
CA ALA A 62 -1.35 7.98 10.55
C ALA A 62 -2.22 6.75 10.88
N GLY A 63 -2.38 5.81 9.93
CA GLY A 63 -3.14 4.57 10.09
C GLY A 63 -2.34 3.33 10.51
N ALA A 64 -1.07 3.48 10.93
CA ALA A 64 -0.27 2.33 11.35
C ALA A 64 -0.75 1.79 12.72
N PHE A 65 -1.20 0.53 12.77
CA PHE A 65 -1.65 -0.12 14.01
C PHE A 65 -0.54 -0.23 15.08
N PHE A 66 0.72 -0.32 14.66
CA PHE A 66 1.88 -0.38 15.54
C PHE A 66 3.00 0.51 14.99
N ALA A 67 3.35 1.57 15.73
CA ALA A 67 4.49 2.43 15.41
C ALA A 67 5.73 1.97 16.18
N THR A 68 6.83 1.70 15.47
CA THR A 68 8.10 1.22 16.06
C THR A 68 9.12 2.34 16.31
N ARG A 69 8.78 3.59 15.98
CA ARG A 69 9.59 4.78 16.31
C ARG A 69 8.71 5.87 16.93
N SER A 70 9.14 6.44 18.05
CA SER A 70 8.53 7.62 18.67
C SER A 70 8.97 8.86 17.90
N ILE A 71 8.03 9.59 17.31
CA ILE A 71 8.28 10.91 16.75
C ILE A 71 7.53 11.90 17.65
N GLU A 72 8.28 12.70 18.39
CA GLU A 72 7.79 13.50 19.53
C GLU A 72 7.03 14.78 19.13
N ASP A 73 7.14 15.22 17.88
CA ASP A 73 6.46 16.44 17.39
C ASP A 73 5.69 16.17 16.08
N PHE A 74 4.41 15.82 16.21
CA PHE A 74 3.47 15.80 15.10
C PHE A 74 2.58 17.04 15.13
N PRO A 75 2.69 17.97 14.17
CA PRO A 75 1.60 18.85 13.84
C PRO A 75 0.41 17.95 13.46
N ARG A 76 -0.70 18.05 14.17
CA ARG A 76 -1.96 17.47 13.72
C ARG A 76 -2.31 18.19 12.42
N ALA A 77 -1.93 17.62 11.28
CA ALA A 77 -2.41 18.06 10.00
C ALA A 77 -3.94 18.02 10.08
N GLY A 78 -4.58 19.17 9.87
CA GLY A 78 -6.03 19.26 9.82
C GLY A 78 -6.60 18.22 8.87
N ALA A 79 -7.74 17.69 9.25
CA ALA A 79 -8.48 16.60 8.61
C ALA A 79 -8.85 16.90 7.15
N GLU A 80 -7.90 16.78 6.22
CA GLU A 80 -8.13 16.88 4.77
C GLU A 80 -7.32 15.84 3.97
N GLU A 81 -6.93 14.71 4.57
CA GLU A 81 -6.58 13.54 3.76
C GLU A 81 -7.86 12.74 3.47
N PRO A 82 -8.14 12.38 2.20
CA PRO A 82 -9.28 11.53 1.88
C PRO A 82 -9.06 10.17 2.53
N GLU A 83 -9.75 9.95 3.65
CA GLU A 83 -9.79 8.66 4.31
C GLU A 83 -10.23 7.60 3.29
N THR A 84 -9.32 6.71 2.90
CA THR A 84 -9.66 5.46 2.20
C THR A 84 -10.20 4.40 3.17
N THR A 85 -10.69 4.86 4.33
CA THR A 85 -11.42 4.05 5.29
C THR A 85 -12.88 4.12 4.89
N ILE A 86 -13.46 2.97 4.52
CA ILE A 86 -14.92 2.84 4.40
C ILE A 86 -15.52 3.29 5.73
N ASN A 87 -16.10 4.49 5.74
CA ASN A 87 -16.76 5.02 6.92
C ASN A 87 -18.01 4.17 7.15
N ILE A 88 -17.92 3.20 8.07
CA ILE A 88 -19.10 2.43 8.50
C ILE A 88 -19.92 3.40 9.34
N VAL A 89 -20.69 4.25 8.66
CA VAL A 89 -21.68 5.11 9.28
C VAL A 89 -22.74 4.19 9.88
N ARG A 90 -22.59 3.85 11.16
CA ARG A 90 -23.67 3.28 11.93
C ARG A 90 -24.75 4.36 11.97
N PRO A 91 -25.95 4.13 11.41
CA PRO A 91 -27.02 5.11 11.53
C PRO A 91 -27.20 5.41 13.02
N ALA A 92 -27.27 6.71 13.35
CA ALA A 92 -27.49 7.15 14.71
C ALA A 92 -28.69 6.39 15.30
N PRO A 93 -28.64 5.97 16.58
CA PRO A 93 -29.79 5.34 17.20
C PRO A 93 -31.01 6.25 17.03
N VAL A 94 -32.08 5.71 16.45
CA VAL A 94 -33.33 6.45 16.25
C VAL A 94 -33.85 6.84 17.63
N LYS A 95 -33.81 8.13 17.93
CA LYS A 95 -34.23 8.67 19.22
C LYS A 95 -35.75 8.63 19.30
N SER A 96 -36.29 8.11 20.39
CA SER A 96 -37.72 8.19 20.69
C SER A 96 -38.13 9.63 20.99
N ASP A 97 -39.31 10.02 20.51
CA ASP A 97 -39.95 11.31 20.76
C ASP A 97 -41.14 11.10 21.71
N PRO A 98 -41.19 11.77 22.88
CA PRO A 98 -42.28 11.63 23.83
C PRO A 98 -43.65 12.02 23.25
N THR A 99 -43.69 12.91 22.26
CA THR A 99 -44.92 13.32 21.58
C THR A 99 -45.45 12.19 20.70
N VAL A 100 -44.56 11.47 20.01
CA VAL A 100 -44.92 10.33 19.16
C VAL A 100 -45.42 9.17 20.02
N GLU A 101 -44.83 8.96 21.18
CA GLU A 101 -45.26 7.94 22.13
C GLU A 101 -46.68 8.19 22.61
N GLN A 102 -47.01 9.44 22.96
CA GLN A 102 -48.37 9.84 23.33
C GLN A 102 -49.37 9.62 22.18
N VAL A 103 -49.02 10.03 20.96
CA VAL A 103 -49.88 9.83 19.78
C VAL A 103 -50.11 8.35 19.51
N GLN A 104 -49.07 7.51 19.57
CA GLN A 104 -49.19 6.06 19.43
C GLN A 104 -50.08 5.44 20.50
N GLY A 105 -50.01 5.91 21.75
CA GLY A 105 -50.88 5.47 22.84
C GLY A 105 -52.36 5.75 22.55
N ILE A 106 -52.68 6.99 22.15
CA ILE A 106 -54.06 7.37 21.79
C ILE A 106 -54.56 6.56 20.58
N LEU A 107 -53.74 6.40 19.54
CA LEU A 107 -54.12 5.62 18.36
C LEU A 107 -54.31 4.13 18.67
N LYS A 108 -53.61 3.62 19.69
CA LYS A 108 -53.76 2.24 20.16
C LYS A 108 -55.05 2.04 20.94
N ASP A 109 -55.40 2.99 21.80
CA ASP A 109 -56.67 2.98 22.55
C ASP A 109 -57.89 3.08 21.61
N LEU A 110 -57.72 3.75 20.46
CA LEU A 110 -58.73 3.86 19.41
C LEU A 110 -58.69 2.70 18.39
N ASP A 111 -57.87 1.66 18.62
CA ASP A 111 -57.70 0.47 17.77
C ASP A 111 -57.20 0.75 16.33
N PHE A 112 -56.62 1.93 16.08
CA PHE A 112 -56.02 2.31 14.79
C PHE A 112 -54.52 1.97 14.69
N TYR A 113 -53.85 1.70 15.82
CA TYR A 113 -52.43 1.40 15.87
C TYR A 113 -52.14 0.00 16.44
N SER A 114 -51.61 -0.88 15.59
CA SER A 114 -51.31 -2.29 15.94
C SER A 114 -49.89 -2.53 16.48
N GLY A 115 -49.07 -1.48 16.62
CA GLY A 115 -47.67 -1.56 17.04
C GLY A 115 -47.42 -1.47 18.55
N THR A 116 -46.14 -1.53 18.92
CA THR A 116 -45.64 -1.14 20.25
C THR A 116 -45.56 0.37 20.35
N VAL A 117 -46.02 0.93 21.47
CA VAL A 117 -45.87 2.36 21.77
C VAL A 117 -44.41 2.58 22.18
N ASP A 118 -43.60 3.02 21.23
CA ASP A 118 -42.13 3.09 21.33
C ASP A 118 -41.58 4.51 21.12
N GLY A 119 -42.46 5.46 20.80
CA GLY A 119 -42.09 6.85 20.51
C GLY A 119 -41.28 7.00 19.21
N ILE A 120 -41.22 5.96 18.37
CA ILE A 120 -40.48 6.00 17.10
C ILE A 120 -41.47 6.11 15.95
N SER A 121 -41.30 7.14 15.12
CA SER A 121 -42.15 7.33 13.94
C SER A 121 -41.79 6.32 12.85
N GLY A 122 -42.55 5.22 12.81
CA GLY A 122 -42.35 4.11 11.88
C GLY A 122 -43.44 3.95 10.82
N PRO A 123 -43.35 2.93 9.95
CA PRO A 123 -44.39 2.60 8.96
C PRO A 123 -45.76 2.35 9.59
N ASN A 124 -45.82 1.75 10.78
CA ASN A 124 -47.07 1.52 11.49
C ASN A 124 -47.69 2.83 12.00
N THR A 125 -46.87 3.77 12.49
CA THR A 125 -47.36 5.09 12.94
C THR A 125 -47.93 5.86 11.76
N ARG A 126 -47.29 5.78 10.58
CA ARG A 126 -47.77 6.40 9.33
C ARG A 126 -49.05 5.76 8.79
N LYS A 127 -49.24 4.45 8.95
CA LYS A 127 -50.48 3.76 8.55
C LYS A 127 -51.68 4.14 9.41
N ALA A 128 -51.45 4.39 10.70
CA ALA A 128 -52.52 4.72 11.64
C ALA A 128 -53.06 6.16 11.49
N ILE A 129 -52.37 7.04 10.77
CA ILE A 129 -52.74 8.44 10.56
C ILE A 129 -53.29 8.76 9.16
N GLN A 130 -53.26 7.80 8.23
CA GLN A 130 -53.81 7.93 6.87
C GLN A 130 -55.23 7.39 6.82
#